data_AF-A0AAU4TSN8-F1
#
_entry.id   AF-A0AAU4TSN8-F1
#
_cell.length_a   1.000
_cell.length_b   1.000
_cell.length_c   1.000
_cell.angle_alpha   90.00
_cell.angle_beta   90.00
_cell.angle_gamma   90.00
#
_symmetry.space_group_name_H-M   'P 1'
#
loop_
_entity.id
_entity.type
_entity.pdbx_description
1 polymer ?
#
loop_
_entity_poly.entity_id
_entity_poly.type
_entity_poly.pdbx_seq_one_letter_code
_entity_poly.pdbx_strand_id
1 'polypeptide(L)'
;MRWRRDDGSALDPWIRTHEHLGAEILAAAPASQTMTGTVAEWEGWTGLALPESGDHVIPDGLNVLRTDRDANAGSYQEPDVRMRHR
;
A
#
# COMPACT_ATOMS: atom_id res chain seq x y z
N MET A 1 -4.93 -4.60 16.27
CA MET A 1 -3.46 -4.43 16.19
C MET A 1 -2.82 -5.12 17.38
N ARG A 2 -2.51 -6.41 17.22
CA ARG A 2 -2.01 -7.27 18.33
C ARG A 2 -0.51 -7.55 18.23
N TRP A 3 0.17 -6.94 17.26
CA TRP A 3 1.58 -7.18 16.99
C TRP A 3 2.39 -6.17 17.80
N ARG A 4 2.66 -6.57 19.05
CA ARG A 4 3.46 -5.80 20.01
C ARG A 4 4.68 -6.62 20.41
N ARG A 5 5.70 -5.91 20.90
CA ARG A 5 6.87 -6.50 21.55
C ARG A 5 6.56 -6.78 23.02
N ASP A 6 7.48 -7.47 23.67
CA ASP A 6 7.39 -7.79 25.11
C ASP A 6 7.35 -6.54 25.99
N ASP A 7 7.93 -5.42 25.53
CA ASP A 7 7.88 -4.11 26.20
C ASP A 7 6.57 -3.34 25.97
N GLY A 8 5.63 -3.91 25.21
CA GLY A 8 4.32 -3.31 24.90
C GLY A 8 4.31 -2.35 23.70
N SER A 9 5.48 -2.00 23.14
CA SER A 9 5.56 -1.12 21.96
C SER A 9 5.16 -1.85 20.67
N ALA A 10 4.74 -1.10 19.64
CA ALA A 10 4.43 -1.68 18.33
C ALA A 10 5.62 -2.49 17.76
N LEU A 11 5.33 -3.62 17.12
CA LEU A 11 6.37 -4.43 16.47
C LEU A 11 7.01 -3.69 15.29
N ASP A 12 6.17 -3.06 14.46
CA ASP A 12 6.60 -2.29 13.30
C ASP A 12 7.44 -1.06 13.72
N PRO A 13 8.64 -0.86 13.17
CA PRO A 13 9.50 0.26 13.54
C PRO A 13 8.95 1.65 13.24
N TRP A 14 8.21 1.81 12.15
CA TRP A 14 7.64 3.09 11.76
C TRP A 14 6.49 3.46 12.70
N ILE A 15 5.56 2.53 12.95
CA ILE A 15 4.46 2.71 13.91
C ILE A 15 5.02 3.03 15.30
N ARG A 16 6.03 2.28 15.76
CA ARG A 16 6.63 2.50 17.08
C ARG A 16 7.29 3.86 17.20
N THR A 17 7.91 4.36 16.14
CA THR A 17 8.48 5.72 16.13
C THR A 17 7.39 6.75 16.36
N HIS A 18 6.25 6.61 15.68
CA HIS A 18 5.11 7.50 15.88
C HIS A 18 4.46 7.33 17.26
N GLU A 19 4.28 6.11 17.76
CA GLU A 19 3.80 5.85 19.14
C GLU A 19 4.72 6.54 20.17
N HIS A 20 6.04 6.47 20.00
CA HIS A 20 7.01 7.11 20.91
C HIS A 20 6.91 8.65 20.90
N LEU A 21 6.51 9.22 19.77
CA LEU A 21 6.22 10.65 19.62
C LEU A 21 4.80 11.03 20.10
N GLY A 22 4.05 10.09 20.70
CA GLY A 22 2.73 10.33 21.27
C GLY A 22 1.57 10.13 20.29
N ALA A 23 1.81 9.52 19.13
CA ALA A 23 0.76 9.23 18.18
C ALA A 23 -0.11 8.06 18.62
N GLU A 24 -1.40 8.15 18.32
CA GLU A 24 -2.39 7.09 18.53
C GLU A 24 -2.79 6.49 17.19
N ILE A 25 -2.87 5.16 17.11
CA ILE A 25 -3.44 4.52 15.92
C ILE A 25 -4.96 4.67 15.93
N LEU A 26 -5.51 5.23 14.87
CA LEU A 26 -6.95 5.44 14.72
C LEU A 26 -7.64 4.23 14.08
N ALA A 27 -7.13 3.77 12.93
CA ALA A 27 -7.75 2.70 12.15
C ALA A 27 -6.79 2.16 11.09
N ALA A 28 -7.05 0.93 10.63
CA ALA A 28 -6.56 0.48 9.33
C ALA A 28 -7.25 1.29 8.21
N ALA A 29 -6.52 1.59 7.16
CA ALA A 29 -7.01 2.23 5.95
C ALA A 29 -6.71 1.30 4.76
N PRO A 30 -7.64 0.41 4.36
CA PRO A 30 -7.42 -0.53 3.25
C PRO A 30 -7.18 0.15 1.90
N ALA A 31 -7.56 1.42 1.81
CA ALA A 31 -7.55 2.24 0.61
C ALA A 31 -7.03 3.64 0.98
N SER A 32 -5.75 3.74 1.32
CA SER A 32 -5.13 5.01 1.76
C SER A 32 -4.68 5.84 0.56
N GLN A 33 -4.09 5.19 -0.43
CA GLN A 33 -3.65 5.82 -1.67
C GLN A 33 -4.15 5.02 -2.87
N THR A 34 -4.42 5.70 -3.97
CA THR A 34 -4.82 5.07 -5.22
C THR A 34 -4.06 5.72 -6.35
N MET A 35 -3.31 4.89 -7.08
CA MET A 35 -2.57 5.29 -8.27
C MET A 35 -3.26 4.70 -9.48
N THR A 36 -3.42 5.53 -10.50
CA THR A 36 -4.01 5.15 -11.78
C THR A 36 -3.07 5.53 -12.90
N GLY A 37 -3.07 4.74 -13.96
CA GLY A 37 -2.28 5.00 -15.16
C GLY A 37 -2.73 4.10 -16.30
N THR A 38 -2.26 4.36 -17.50
CA THR A 38 -2.39 3.46 -18.64
C THR A 38 -1.54 2.21 -18.43
N VAL A 39 -1.79 1.15 -19.20
CA VAL A 39 -0.99 -0.07 -19.07
C VAL A 39 0.48 0.20 -19.42
N ALA A 40 0.75 1.01 -20.44
CA ALA A 40 2.11 1.37 -20.83
C ALA A 40 2.86 2.16 -19.74
N GLU A 41 2.18 3.04 -19.00
CA GLU A 41 2.78 3.74 -17.85
C GLU A 41 3.14 2.74 -16.74
N TRP A 42 2.24 1.80 -16.43
CA TRP A 42 2.51 0.75 -15.45
C TRP A 42 3.66 -0.16 -15.87
N GLU A 43 3.73 -0.57 -17.14
CA GLU A 43 4.88 -1.34 -17.67
C GLU A 43 6.19 -0.53 -17.55
N GLY A 44 6.14 0.78 -17.79
CA GLY A 44 7.28 1.69 -17.61
C GLY A 44 7.72 1.85 -16.15
N TRP A 45 6.77 1.99 -15.21
CA TRP A 45 7.06 2.15 -13.78
C TRP A 45 7.54 0.85 -13.13
N THR A 46 6.96 -0.28 -13.52
CA THR A 46 7.22 -1.59 -12.87
C THR A 46 8.30 -2.40 -13.59
N GLY A 47 8.57 -2.10 -14.86
CA GLY A 47 9.43 -2.92 -15.72
C GLY A 47 8.84 -4.29 -16.08
N LEU A 48 7.55 -4.53 -15.76
CA LEU A 48 6.85 -5.77 -16.10
C LEU A 48 6.16 -5.65 -17.46
N ALA A 49 6.00 -6.78 -18.15
CA ALA A 49 5.05 -6.88 -19.25
C ALA A 49 3.67 -7.21 -18.66
N LEU A 50 2.64 -6.46 -19.06
CA LEU A 50 1.27 -6.60 -18.58
C LEU A 50 0.33 -6.92 -19.76
N PRO A 51 0.44 -8.14 -20.35
CA PRO A 51 -0.24 -8.46 -21.61
C PRO A 51 -1.75 -8.64 -21.47
N GLU A 52 -2.23 -9.02 -20.28
CA GLU A 52 -3.62 -9.41 -20.02
C GLU A 52 -4.22 -8.62 -18.86
N SER A 53 -5.54 -8.42 -18.90
CA SER A 53 -6.31 -7.86 -17.79
C SER A 53 -6.25 -8.78 -16.57
N GLY A 54 -6.25 -8.21 -15.37
CA GLY A 54 -6.23 -8.97 -14.13
C GLY A 54 -5.33 -8.36 -13.07
N ASP A 55 -5.09 -9.15 -12.03
CA ASP A 55 -4.29 -8.76 -10.86
C ASP A 55 -2.84 -9.21 -11.03
N HIS A 56 -1.92 -8.27 -10.89
CA HIS A 56 -0.49 -8.48 -11.05
C HIS A 56 0.25 -8.09 -9.78
N VAL A 57 1.15 -8.94 -9.32
CA VAL A 57 2.11 -8.60 -8.26
C VAL A 57 3.20 -7.74 -8.89
N ILE A 58 3.36 -6.52 -8.40
CA ILE A 58 4.37 -5.58 -8.88
C ILE A 58 5.55 -5.50 -7.90
N PRO A 59 6.75 -5.13 -8.37
CA PRO A 59 7.89 -4.90 -7.48
C PRO A 59 7.54 -3.86 -6.42
N ASP A 60 7.95 -4.13 -5.17
CA ASP A 60 7.78 -3.26 -4.00
C ASP A 60 6.33 -2.88 -3.64
N GLY A 61 5.34 -3.47 -4.32
CA GLY A 61 3.93 -3.24 -4.06
C GLY A 61 3.47 -3.86 -2.73
N LEU A 62 2.75 -3.07 -1.94
CA LEU A 62 2.02 -3.51 -0.74
C LEU A 62 0.72 -4.25 -1.07
N ASN A 63 0.31 -4.25 -2.34
CA ASN A 63 -0.89 -4.94 -2.84
C ASN A 63 -0.70 -5.37 -4.31
N VAL A 64 -1.76 -5.84 -4.97
CA VAL A 64 -1.76 -6.15 -6.41
C VAL A 64 -2.20 -4.94 -7.25
N LEU A 65 -1.59 -4.79 -8.43
CA LEU A 65 -2.05 -3.89 -9.50
C LEU A 65 -3.17 -4.58 -10.27
N ARG A 66 -4.33 -3.94 -10.40
CA ARG A 66 -5.39 -4.40 -11.30
C ARG A 66 -5.29 -3.69 -12.64
N THR A 67 -5.17 -4.47 -13.71
CA THR A 67 -5.12 -3.99 -15.10
C THR A 67 -6.37 -4.36 -15.87
N ASP A 68 -6.77 -3.47 -16.78
CA ASP A 68 -7.82 -3.65 -17.76
C ASP A 68 -7.27 -3.22 -19.14
N ARG A 69 -7.07 -4.21 -20.03
CA ARG A 69 -6.54 -4.01 -21.37
C ARG A 69 -7.55 -3.37 -22.31
N ASP A 70 -8.83 -3.69 -22.16
CA ASP A 70 -9.89 -3.14 -23.01
C ASP A 70 -10.07 -1.64 -22.74
N ALA A 71 -9.96 -1.24 -21.47
CA ALA A 71 -10.00 0.16 -21.04
C ALA A 71 -8.64 0.87 -21.11
N ASN A 72 -7.55 0.17 -21.43
CA ASN A 72 -6.16 0.65 -21.31
C ASN A 72 -5.87 1.35 -19.97
N ALA A 73 -6.23 0.69 -18.87
CA ALA A 73 -6.13 1.26 -17.53
C ALA A 73 -5.48 0.27 -16.54
N GLY A 74 -4.78 0.82 -15.56
CA GLY A 74 -4.28 0.11 -14.40
C GLY A 74 -4.57 0.92 -13.14
N SER A 75 -4.99 0.23 -12.09
CA SER A 75 -5.33 0.81 -10.79
C SER A 75 -4.66 0.01 -9.67
N TYR A 76 -3.98 0.71 -8.79
CA TYR A 76 -3.27 0.12 -7.66
C TYR A 76 -3.63 0.89 -6.40
N GLN A 77 -4.04 0.16 -5.37
CA GLN A 77 -4.55 0.72 -4.14
C GLN A 77 -3.75 0.21 -2.95
N GLU A 78 -3.14 1.15 -2.22
CA GLU A 78 -2.28 0.83 -1.09
C GLU A 78 -3.03 0.86 0.24
N PRO A 79 -2.84 -0.17 1.07
CA PRO A 79 -3.27 -0.14 2.45
C PRO A 79 -2.31 0.70 3.30
N ASP A 80 -2.81 1.28 4.39
CA ASP A 80 -2.01 1.99 5.38
C ASP A 80 -2.64 1.91 6.78
N VAL A 81 -1.96 2.47 7.78
CA VAL A 81 -2.44 2.66 9.14
C VAL A 81 -2.54 4.15 9.44
N ARG A 82 -3.76 4.64 9.71
CA ARG A 82 -3.96 6.04 10.10
C ARG A 82 -3.52 6.25 11.54
N MET A 83 -2.58 7.16 11.73
CA MET A 83 -2.10 7.59 13.03
C MET A 83 -2.35 9.09 13.23
N ARG A 84 -2.58 9.50 14.47
CA ARG A 84 -2.81 10.91 14.83
C ARG A 84 -1.83 11.33 15.92
N HIS A 85 -1.08 12.38 15.64
CA HIS A 85 -0.29 13.13 16.62
C HIS A 85 -1.17 14.22 17.26
N ARG A 86 -0.77 14.68 18.44
CA ARG A 86 -1.44 15.80 19.13
C ARG A 86 -0.87 17.14 18.70
#